data_AF-A0A059ZSJ2-F1
#
_entry.id   AF-A0A059ZSJ2-F1
#
_cell.length_a   1.000
_cell.length_b   1.000
_cell.length_c   1.000
_cell.angle_alpha   90.00
_cell.angle_beta   90.00
_cell.angle_gamma   90.00
#
_symmetry.space_group_name_H-M   'P 1'
#
loop_
_entity.id
_entity.type
_entity.pdbx_description
1 polymer ?
#
loop_
_entity_poly.entity_id
_entity_poly.type
_entity_poly.pdbx_seq_one_letter_code
_entity_poly.pdbx_strand_id
1 'polypeptide(L)'
;MLRYHRVEQGTPEWLSLRLRHFTGSEAPAMMGVSPYLGRNELLRQKATGMVPEVDATTQVIFDAGHAAEAAIRPAAERVIGEELFPGTCSRDVDGLPLLASLDGLTMDGSIVWENKLKNEETIAHIAEHGEPPLHHVWQLEHQLLVTGAEKALFTCGTDGEDFVRCWYESRPERREAILAGWKRFAEDLANYTLRPDEYEFIGVAPDRLPALHVAVSGRILASNIAEWRDRTLEILAGIPRDLRTDQDFANAEETIRWAKEALDRIAVVKDAVLAQMPDVEQMFRSLDDIGEALGRTVKDLDGLVKVRKDNIRLEMVQKAAESVRAHYDALALELGAYAPTMPSALLAELGASIKGTRTAKAAAAKLDSAVAQAKIAADRDADRLRTARRLFADAAARVGVDLWPDGPALAQTMDEDALLGVIARRVNAHRLQGSRPTSKASKTLSLEAICARISPLGITKAGLAQLGFAPLPDGGYLEADFPKICAALVATLQSAAKSEMADAA
;
A
#
# COMPACT_ATOMS: atom_id res chain seq x y z
N MET A 1 -9.22 -14.26 9.38
CA MET A 1 -9.76 -13.38 10.44
C MET A 1 -9.78 -11.95 9.91
N LEU A 2 -10.88 -11.20 10.13
CA LEU A 2 -10.98 -9.79 9.75
C LEU A 2 -10.03 -8.94 10.60
N ARG A 3 -9.33 -7.99 9.99
CA ARG A 3 -8.44 -7.03 10.68
C ARG A 3 -8.84 -5.61 10.30
N TYR A 4 -8.96 -4.75 11.30
CA TYR A 4 -9.20 -3.32 11.11
C TYR A 4 -7.88 -2.55 11.14
N HIS A 5 -7.75 -1.56 10.27
CA HIS A 5 -6.55 -0.73 10.13
C HIS A 5 -6.88 0.71 10.52
N ARG A 6 -6.07 1.28 11.42
CA ARG A 6 -6.10 2.71 11.74
C ARG A 6 -5.08 3.43 10.85
N VAL A 7 -5.49 3.67 9.61
CA VAL A 7 -4.71 4.41 8.61
C VAL A 7 -5.58 5.52 8.02
N GLU A 8 -4.99 6.68 7.81
CA GLU A 8 -5.67 7.82 7.19
C GLU A 8 -5.52 7.74 5.67
N GLN A 9 -6.60 7.99 4.94
CA GLN A 9 -6.60 7.87 3.48
C GLN A 9 -5.59 8.86 2.86
N GLY A 10 -4.77 8.37 1.93
CA GLY A 10 -3.76 9.18 1.26
C GLY A 10 -2.40 9.27 1.97
N THR A 11 -2.24 8.76 3.20
CA THR A 11 -0.93 8.74 3.87
C THR A 11 0.00 7.66 3.28
N PRO A 12 1.33 7.75 3.47
CA PRO A 12 2.27 6.71 3.06
C PRO A 12 1.93 5.32 3.61
N GLU A 13 1.42 5.23 4.84
CA GLU A 13 0.99 3.98 5.47
C GLU A 13 -0.22 3.37 4.75
N TRP A 14 -1.19 4.20 4.36
CA TRP A 14 -2.35 3.78 3.58
C TRP A 14 -1.96 3.29 2.19
N LEU A 15 -1.08 4.04 1.50
CA LEU A 15 -0.56 3.65 0.18
C LEU A 15 0.21 2.32 0.26
N SER A 16 1.06 2.15 1.27
CA SER A 16 1.80 0.91 1.53
C SER A 16 0.86 -0.27 1.85
N LEU A 17 -0.18 -0.03 2.64
CA LEU A 17 -1.17 -1.05 2.95
C LEU A 17 -1.89 -1.51 1.68
N ARG A 18 -2.32 -0.56 0.84
CA ARG A 18 -2.95 -0.84 -0.46
C ARG A 18 -2.03 -1.48 -1.46
N LEU A 19 -0.72 -1.18 -1.45
CA LEU A 19 0.22 -1.82 -2.37
C LEU A 19 0.31 -3.33 -2.10
N ARG A 20 0.19 -3.73 -0.83
CA ARG A 20 0.31 -5.14 -0.38
C ARG A 20 -0.99 -5.94 -0.41
N HIS A 21 -2.12 -5.28 -0.60
CA HIS A 21 -3.44 -5.92 -0.64
C HIS A 21 -4.12 -5.68 -1.98
N PHE A 22 -5.01 -6.58 -2.38
CA PHE A 22 -5.94 -6.33 -3.46
C PHE A 22 -7.15 -5.58 -2.92
N THR A 23 -7.45 -4.41 -3.47
CA THR A 23 -8.44 -3.52 -2.86
C THR A 23 -9.78 -3.53 -3.58
N GLY A 24 -10.86 -3.25 -2.85
CA GLY A 24 -12.21 -3.15 -3.43
C GLY A 24 -12.33 -2.16 -4.58
N SER A 25 -11.70 -0.99 -4.47
CA SER A 25 -11.71 0.02 -5.54
C SER A 25 -10.89 -0.37 -6.79
N GLU A 26 -10.00 -1.37 -6.68
CA GLU A 26 -9.21 -1.89 -7.80
C GLU A 26 -9.85 -3.13 -8.46
N ALA A 27 -10.83 -3.76 -7.81
CA ALA A 27 -11.53 -4.92 -8.34
C ALA A 27 -12.11 -4.69 -9.76
N PRO A 28 -12.72 -3.53 -10.09
CA PRO A 28 -13.25 -3.31 -11.42
C PRO A 28 -12.16 -3.24 -12.49
N ALA A 29 -10.98 -2.71 -12.13
CA ALA A 29 -9.83 -2.63 -13.03
C ALA A 29 -9.22 -4.01 -13.25
N MET A 30 -9.11 -4.82 -12.18
CA MET A 30 -8.71 -6.21 -12.27
C MET A 30 -9.64 -7.03 -13.17
N MET A 31 -10.96 -6.82 -13.04
CA MET A 31 -11.99 -7.47 -13.86
C MET A 31 -12.10 -6.90 -15.29
N GLY A 32 -11.34 -5.84 -15.62
CA GLY A 32 -11.30 -5.26 -16.96
C GLY A 32 -12.51 -4.40 -17.34
N VAL A 33 -13.30 -3.93 -16.37
CA VAL A 33 -14.51 -3.12 -16.60
C VAL A 33 -14.46 -1.73 -15.98
N SER A 34 -13.33 -1.35 -15.37
CA SER A 34 -13.16 -0.01 -14.80
C SER A 34 -13.14 1.05 -15.90
N PRO A 35 -13.89 2.16 -15.75
CA PRO A 35 -13.83 3.28 -16.68
C PRO A 35 -12.59 4.17 -16.49
N TYR A 36 -11.85 4.00 -15.38
CA TYR A 36 -10.75 4.90 -14.99
C TYR A 36 -9.37 4.25 -15.04
N LEU A 37 -9.29 2.92 -14.87
CA LEU A 37 -8.03 2.22 -14.68
C LEU A 37 -8.03 0.87 -15.41
N GLY A 38 -7.10 0.69 -16.36
CA GLY A 38 -6.95 -0.58 -17.05
C GLY A 38 -6.27 -1.67 -16.20
N ARG A 39 -6.52 -2.94 -16.50
CA ARG A 39 -5.91 -4.06 -15.78
C ARG A 39 -4.38 -4.07 -15.82
N ASN A 40 -3.79 -3.84 -16.99
CA ASN A 40 -2.33 -3.83 -17.16
C ASN A 40 -1.69 -2.61 -16.48
N GLU A 41 -2.42 -1.50 -16.42
CA GLU A 41 -2.03 -0.31 -15.69
C GLU A 41 -1.98 -0.61 -14.18
N LEU A 42 -3.04 -1.22 -13.63
CA LEU A 42 -3.06 -1.68 -12.24
C LEU A 42 -1.91 -2.66 -11.94
N LEU A 43 -1.66 -3.62 -12.83
CA LEU A 43 -0.56 -4.58 -12.69
C LEU A 43 0.79 -3.88 -12.58
N ARG A 44 1.03 -2.88 -13.44
CA ARG A 44 2.23 -2.05 -13.40
C ARG A 44 2.36 -1.27 -12.09
N GLN A 45 1.27 -0.65 -11.62
CA GLN A 45 1.28 0.11 -10.35
C GLN A 45 1.60 -0.82 -9.17
N LYS A 46 1.01 -2.02 -9.13
CA LYS A 46 1.26 -3.01 -8.06
C LYS A 46 2.68 -3.56 -8.09
N ALA A 47 3.22 -3.84 -9.27
CA ALA A 47 4.56 -4.41 -9.42
C ALA A 47 5.69 -3.42 -9.07
N THR A 48 5.40 -2.12 -9.04
CA THR A 48 6.42 -1.07 -8.96
C THR A 48 6.23 -0.10 -7.80
N GLY A 49 5.03 -0.05 -7.20
CA GLY A 49 4.70 0.95 -6.18
C GLY A 49 4.51 2.37 -6.72
N MET A 50 4.62 2.57 -8.03
CA MET A 50 4.44 3.89 -8.65
C MET A 50 2.98 4.11 -8.99
N VAL A 51 2.34 5.05 -8.30
CA VAL A 51 0.96 5.49 -8.54
C VAL A 51 1.00 6.90 -9.13
N PRO A 52 0.18 7.22 -10.16
CA PRO A 52 0.07 8.57 -10.69
C PRO A 52 -0.21 9.60 -9.58
N GLU A 53 0.34 10.80 -9.75
CA GLU A 53 -0.01 11.89 -8.84
C GLU A 53 -1.50 12.24 -9.01
N VAL A 54 -2.19 12.40 -7.88
CA VAL A 54 -3.52 13.00 -7.84
C VAL A 54 -3.32 14.48 -8.14
N ASP A 55 -3.78 14.93 -9.31
CA ASP A 55 -3.75 16.35 -9.66
C ASP A 55 -4.81 17.13 -8.87
N ALA A 56 -4.73 18.46 -8.91
CA ALA A 56 -5.66 19.32 -8.17
C ALA A 56 -7.12 19.08 -8.56
N THR A 57 -7.37 18.77 -9.84
CA THR A 57 -8.73 18.46 -10.34
C THR A 57 -9.26 17.16 -9.74
N THR A 58 -8.44 16.12 -9.70
CA THR A 58 -8.79 14.82 -9.12
C THR A 58 -8.98 14.94 -7.61
N GLN A 59 -8.16 15.75 -6.93
CA GLN A 59 -8.30 15.99 -5.50
C GLN A 59 -9.64 16.65 -5.17
N VAL A 60 -10.07 17.65 -5.96
CA VAL A 60 -11.40 18.28 -5.80
C VAL A 60 -12.53 17.26 -5.92
N ILE A 61 -12.40 16.28 -6.82
CA ILE A 61 -13.39 15.20 -6.98
C ILE A 61 -13.42 14.29 -5.75
N PHE A 62 -12.26 13.96 -5.17
CA PHE A 62 -12.19 13.17 -3.94
C PHE A 62 -12.82 13.92 -2.77
N ASP A 63 -12.45 15.18 -2.57
CA ASP A 63 -12.99 16.02 -1.49
C ASP A 63 -14.53 16.16 -1.62
N ALA A 64 -15.04 16.31 -2.84
CA ALA A 64 -16.48 16.31 -3.10
C ALA A 64 -17.15 14.97 -2.78
N GLY A 65 -16.48 13.85 -3.07
CA GLY A 65 -16.93 12.50 -2.69
C GLY A 65 -17.08 12.35 -1.18
N HIS A 66 -16.04 12.72 -0.42
CA HIS A 66 -16.06 12.68 1.05
C HIS A 66 -17.14 13.58 1.64
N ALA A 67 -17.35 14.77 1.06
CA ALA A 67 -18.42 15.66 1.47
C ALA A 67 -19.82 15.04 1.21
N ALA A 68 -20.01 14.38 0.07
CA ALA A 68 -21.25 13.68 -0.26
C ALA A 68 -21.48 12.48 0.66
N GLU A 69 -20.45 11.70 0.98
CA GLU A 69 -20.51 10.63 1.99
C GLU A 69 -20.98 11.19 3.34
N ALA A 70 -20.36 12.26 3.84
CA ALA A 70 -20.78 12.85 5.11
C ALA A 70 -22.24 13.35 5.07
N ALA A 71 -22.68 13.92 3.95
CA ALA A 71 -24.04 14.43 3.78
C ALA A 71 -25.10 13.34 3.67
N ILE A 72 -24.79 12.21 3.02
CA ILE A 72 -25.76 11.13 2.76
C ILE A 72 -25.84 10.14 3.92
N ARG A 73 -24.77 9.98 4.71
CA ARG A 73 -24.70 9.01 5.81
C ARG A 73 -25.93 9.04 6.73
N PRO A 74 -26.42 10.18 7.23
CA PRO A 74 -27.61 10.19 8.10
C PRO A 74 -28.88 9.69 7.41
N ALA A 75 -28.99 9.88 6.10
CA ALA A 75 -30.10 9.34 5.33
C ALA A 75 -29.95 7.83 5.12
N ALA A 76 -28.74 7.36 4.80
CA ALA A 76 -28.42 5.93 4.68
C ALA A 76 -28.67 5.16 6.00
N GLU A 77 -28.27 5.73 7.14
CA GLU A 77 -28.54 5.17 8.48
C GLU A 77 -30.04 5.03 8.76
N ARG A 78 -30.87 6.00 8.34
CA ARG A 78 -32.34 5.86 8.42
C ARG A 78 -32.88 4.75 7.53
N VAL A 79 -32.25 4.48 6.38
CA VAL A 79 -32.63 3.37 5.50
C VAL A 79 -32.28 2.02 6.12
N ILE A 80 -31.09 1.93 6.71
CA ILE A 80 -30.54 0.71 7.29
C ILE A 80 -31.20 0.40 8.65
N GLY A 81 -31.51 1.45 9.43
CA GLY A 81 -31.99 1.35 10.80
C GLY A 81 -30.89 1.29 11.86
N GLU A 82 -29.62 1.46 11.46
CA GLU A 82 -28.44 1.37 12.33
C GLU A 82 -27.38 2.42 11.94
N GLU A 83 -26.48 2.72 12.87
CA GLU A 83 -25.35 3.63 12.66
C GLU A 83 -24.26 3.02 11.77
N LEU A 84 -23.60 3.85 10.97
CA LEU A 84 -22.59 3.44 10.01
C LEU A 84 -21.20 3.97 10.35
N PHE A 85 -20.25 3.05 10.53
CA PHE A 85 -18.87 3.37 10.88
C PHE A 85 -17.96 3.24 9.64
N PRO A 86 -17.32 4.33 9.17
CA PRO A 86 -16.34 4.24 8.09
C PRO A 86 -15.09 3.52 8.58
N GLY A 87 -14.37 2.83 7.69
CA GLY A 87 -13.15 2.15 8.09
C GLY A 87 -12.43 1.41 6.99
N THR A 88 -11.17 1.07 7.25
CA THR A 88 -10.38 0.18 6.38
C THR A 88 -10.18 -1.16 7.07
N CYS A 89 -10.51 -2.25 6.38
CA CYS A 89 -10.36 -3.60 6.89
C CYS A 89 -9.71 -4.52 5.85
N SER A 90 -9.06 -5.57 6.31
CA SER A 90 -8.46 -6.59 5.45
C SER A 90 -8.79 -8.00 5.92
N ARG A 91 -8.81 -8.95 4.99
CA ARG A 91 -9.00 -10.37 5.26
C ARG A 91 -8.24 -11.19 4.23
N ASP A 92 -7.61 -12.27 4.70
CA ASP A 92 -7.15 -13.33 3.79
C ASP A 92 -8.34 -14.20 3.39
N VAL A 93 -8.56 -14.32 2.08
CA VAL A 93 -9.61 -15.18 1.49
C VAL A 93 -8.95 -16.02 0.41
N ASP A 94 -8.91 -17.35 0.61
CA ASP A 94 -8.23 -18.29 -0.28
C ASP A 94 -6.76 -17.93 -0.58
N GLY A 95 -6.01 -17.43 0.41
CA GLY A 95 -4.62 -17.00 0.24
C GLY A 95 -4.46 -15.67 -0.49
N LEU A 96 -5.56 -14.94 -0.73
CA LEU A 96 -5.53 -13.59 -1.29
C LEU A 96 -5.63 -12.56 -0.16
N PRO A 97 -4.66 -11.63 -0.03
CA PRO A 97 -4.74 -10.54 0.93
C PRO A 97 -5.68 -9.46 0.40
N LEU A 98 -6.97 -9.54 0.74
CA LEU A 98 -7.99 -8.59 0.29
C LEU A 98 -8.14 -7.44 1.29
N LEU A 99 -8.46 -6.23 0.78
CA LEU A 99 -8.67 -5.02 1.57
C LEU A 99 -9.86 -4.22 1.07
N ALA A 100 -10.68 -3.75 2.00
CA ALA A 100 -11.78 -2.86 1.73
C ALA A 100 -11.63 -1.58 2.55
N SER A 101 -11.65 -0.43 1.87
CA SER A 101 -12.01 0.85 2.49
C SER A 101 -13.52 1.03 2.29
N LEU A 102 -14.22 1.30 3.38
CA LEU A 102 -15.68 1.32 3.46
C LEU A 102 -16.15 2.70 3.85
N ASP A 103 -17.16 3.20 3.14
CA ASP A 103 -17.83 4.46 3.49
C ASP A 103 -18.64 4.27 4.78
N GLY A 104 -19.20 3.07 4.98
CA GLY A 104 -19.80 2.66 6.25
C GLY A 104 -19.94 1.14 6.41
N LEU A 105 -19.92 0.69 7.66
CA LEU A 105 -20.24 -0.67 8.08
C LEU A 105 -21.04 -0.59 9.39
N THR A 106 -22.09 -1.39 9.55
CA THR A 106 -22.82 -1.50 10.81
C THR A 106 -21.94 -2.09 11.92
N MET A 107 -22.26 -1.81 13.18
CA MET A 107 -21.45 -2.24 14.33
C MET A 107 -21.30 -3.78 14.41
N ASP A 108 -22.34 -4.51 14.02
CA ASP A 108 -22.36 -5.97 13.96
C ASP A 108 -21.65 -6.54 12.72
N GLY A 109 -21.30 -5.69 11.76
CA GLY A 109 -20.65 -6.04 10.50
C GLY A 109 -21.58 -6.66 9.44
N SER A 110 -22.91 -6.61 9.62
CA SER A 110 -23.87 -7.27 8.74
C SER A 110 -24.19 -6.49 7.45
N ILE A 111 -24.08 -5.16 7.46
CA ILE A 111 -24.43 -4.30 6.31
C ILE A 111 -23.30 -3.32 5.99
N VAL A 112 -22.84 -3.37 4.74
CA VAL A 112 -21.94 -2.37 4.16
C VAL A 112 -22.74 -1.22 3.53
N TRP A 113 -22.19 -0.02 3.57
CA TRP A 113 -22.68 1.11 2.79
C TRP A 113 -21.57 1.67 1.89
N GLU A 114 -21.92 1.93 0.63
CA GLU A 114 -21.07 2.55 -0.38
C GLU A 114 -21.84 3.69 -1.06
N ASN A 115 -21.24 4.87 -1.11
CA ASN A 115 -21.79 6.07 -1.72
C ASN A 115 -20.96 6.51 -2.91
N LYS A 116 -21.63 6.93 -3.98
CA LYS A 116 -21.01 7.57 -5.14
C LYS A 116 -21.62 8.94 -5.38
N LEU A 117 -20.80 9.84 -5.92
CA LEU A 117 -21.29 11.11 -6.44
C LEU A 117 -22.40 10.87 -7.48
N LYS A 118 -23.31 11.84 -7.58
CA LYS A 118 -24.43 11.80 -8.51
C LYS A 118 -23.93 11.63 -9.95
N ASN A 119 -24.44 10.60 -10.63
CA ASN A 119 -24.11 10.27 -12.00
C ASN A 119 -25.37 9.80 -12.74
N GLU A 120 -25.75 10.51 -13.80
CA GLU A 120 -27.01 10.26 -14.53
C GLU A 120 -27.06 8.87 -15.16
N GLU A 121 -25.94 8.37 -15.69
CA GLU A 121 -25.86 7.03 -16.30
C GLU A 121 -26.05 5.94 -15.24
N THR A 122 -25.40 6.06 -14.09
CA THR A 122 -25.57 5.13 -12.95
C THR A 122 -27.01 5.16 -12.44
N ILE A 123 -27.62 6.35 -12.33
CA ILE A 123 -29.01 6.50 -11.91
C ILE A 123 -29.97 5.83 -12.89
N ALA A 124 -29.80 6.08 -14.19
CA ALA A 124 -30.61 5.46 -15.24
C ALA A 124 -30.45 3.93 -15.25
N HIS A 125 -29.22 3.43 -15.10
CA HIS A 125 -28.92 2.00 -15.04
C HIS A 125 -29.60 1.32 -13.84
N ILE A 126 -29.57 1.95 -12.66
CA ILE A 126 -30.27 1.43 -11.47
C ILE A 126 -31.79 1.45 -11.70
N ALA A 127 -32.34 2.49 -12.32
CA ALA A 127 -33.76 2.56 -12.61
C ALA A 127 -34.22 1.46 -13.59
N GLU A 128 -33.38 1.11 -14.56
CA GLU A 128 -33.68 0.09 -15.57
C GLU A 128 -33.48 -1.34 -15.05
N HIS A 129 -32.39 -1.59 -14.33
CA HIS A 129 -31.95 -2.95 -13.97
C HIS A 129 -32.14 -3.31 -12.50
N GLY A 130 -32.41 -2.34 -11.62
CA GLY A 130 -32.54 -2.55 -10.18
C GLY A 130 -31.22 -2.88 -9.46
N GLU A 131 -30.08 -2.83 -10.15
CA GLU A 131 -28.74 -3.04 -9.59
C GLU A 131 -27.74 -1.98 -10.09
N PRO A 132 -26.63 -1.74 -9.37
CA PRO A 132 -25.59 -0.83 -9.85
C PRO A 132 -24.92 -1.35 -11.13
N PRO A 133 -24.31 -0.45 -11.95
CA PRO A 133 -23.44 -0.86 -13.04
C PRO A 133 -22.36 -1.86 -12.60
N LEU A 134 -21.95 -2.73 -13.53
CA LEU A 134 -21.07 -3.87 -13.23
C LEU A 134 -19.74 -3.47 -12.57
N HIS A 135 -19.18 -2.30 -12.89
CA HIS A 135 -17.97 -1.81 -12.25
C HIS A 135 -18.18 -1.44 -10.76
N HIS A 136 -19.37 -1.00 -10.35
CA HIS A 136 -19.69 -0.84 -8.92
C HIS A 136 -20.00 -2.18 -8.25
N VAL A 137 -20.66 -3.10 -8.96
CA VAL A 137 -20.93 -4.46 -8.47
C VAL A 137 -19.65 -5.18 -8.05
N TRP A 138 -18.57 -5.11 -8.83
CA TRP A 138 -17.30 -5.75 -8.44
C TRP A 138 -16.66 -5.14 -7.19
N GLN A 139 -16.83 -3.82 -6.97
CA GLN A 139 -16.38 -3.18 -5.73
C GLN A 139 -17.21 -3.67 -4.53
N LEU A 140 -18.54 -3.72 -4.66
CA LEU A 140 -19.45 -4.19 -3.61
C LEU A 140 -19.21 -5.67 -3.28
N GLU A 141 -19.11 -6.53 -4.29
CA GLU A 141 -18.81 -7.96 -4.11
C GLU A 141 -17.49 -8.17 -3.37
N HIS A 142 -16.47 -7.35 -3.67
CA HIS A 142 -15.20 -7.35 -2.95
C HIS A 142 -15.38 -6.95 -1.49
N GLN A 143 -16.13 -5.89 -1.21
CA GLN A 143 -16.37 -5.42 0.16
C GLN A 143 -17.09 -6.50 0.98
N LEU A 144 -18.13 -7.14 0.43
CA LEU A 144 -18.83 -8.25 1.09
C LEU A 144 -17.92 -9.46 1.34
N LEU A 145 -16.99 -9.76 0.43
CA LEU A 145 -15.97 -10.79 0.63
C LEU A 145 -15.03 -10.47 1.81
N VAL A 146 -14.57 -9.22 1.89
CA VAL A 146 -13.65 -8.79 2.95
C VAL A 146 -14.35 -8.74 4.29
N THR A 147 -15.52 -8.10 4.38
CA THR A 147 -16.23 -7.89 5.66
C THR A 147 -16.97 -9.14 6.12
N GLY A 148 -17.49 -9.95 5.19
CA GLY A 148 -18.45 -11.02 5.48
C GLY A 148 -19.87 -10.51 5.70
N ALA A 149 -20.15 -9.24 5.37
CA ALA A 149 -21.49 -8.68 5.43
C ALA A 149 -22.47 -9.43 4.50
N GLU A 150 -23.74 -9.41 4.86
CA GLU A 150 -24.81 -10.12 4.15
C GLU A 150 -25.19 -9.37 2.86
N LYS A 151 -25.22 -8.04 2.94
CA LYS A 151 -25.63 -7.15 1.86
C LYS A 151 -24.97 -5.78 1.96
N ALA A 152 -25.05 -5.02 0.87
CA ALA A 152 -24.59 -3.65 0.80
C ALA A 152 -25.73 -2.71 0.38
N LEU A 153 -25.83 -1.55 1.03
CA LEU A 153 -26.60 -0.42 0.52
C LEU A 153 -25.70 0.40 -0.41
N PHE A 154 -26.10 0.51 -1.68
CA PHE A 154 -25.43 1.40 -2.63
C PHE A 154 -26.26 2.68 -2.79
N THR A 155 -25.61 3.85 -2.64
CA THR A 155 -26.23 5.15 -2.87
C THR A 155 -25.49 5.94 -3.96
N CYS A 156 -26.24 6.69 -4.76
CA CYS A 156 -25.71 7.62 -5.75
C CYS A 156 -26.38 8.98 -5.56
N GLY A 157 -25.61 9.97 -5.09
CA GLY A 157 -26.12 11.31 -4.78
C GLY A 157 -25.02 12.23 -4.27
N THR A 158 -25.39 13.48 -4.00
CA THR A 158 -24.47 14.50 -3.44
C THR A 158 -24.97 15.15 -2.15
N ASP A 159 -26.27 15.09 -1.90
CA ASP A 159 -26.89 15.58 -0.67
C ASP A 159 -27.80 14.49 -0.08
N GLY A 160 -28.10 14.59 1.21
CA GLY A 160 -28.91 13.60 1.93
C GLY A 160 -30.41 13.66 1.61
N GLU A 161 -30.83 14.46 0.63
CA GLU A 161 -32.24 14.68 0.25
C GLU A 161 -32.57 14.08 -1.13
N ASP A 162 -31.66 14.20 -2.10
CA ASP A 162 -31.80 13.70 -3.48
C ASP A 162 -30.69 12.69 -3.81
N PHE A 163 -30.96 11.43 -3.51
CA PHE A 163 -30.09 10.31 -3.87
C PHE A 163 -30.90 9.08 -4.31
N VAL A 164 -30.34 8.33 -5.24
CA VAL A 164 -30.84 7.01 -5.62
C VAL A 164 -30.19 5.96 -4.75
N ARG A 165 -30.95 4.91 -4.41
CA ARG A 165 -30.45 3.78 -3.62
C ARG A 165 -30.86 2.45 -4.24
N CYS A 166 -30.02 1.43 -4.07
CA CYS A 166 -30.39 0.04 -4.30
C CYS A 166 -29.65 -0.87 -3.31
N TRP A 167 -30.25 -2.03 -3.04
CA TRP A 167 -29.63 -3.06 -2.22
C TRP A 167 -28.88 -4.04 -3.12
N TYR A 168 -27.69 -4.43 -2.69
CA TYR A 168 -26.87 -5.42 -3.35
C TYR A 168 -26.62 -6.62 -2.43
N GLU A 169 -26.87 -7.82 -2.94
CA GLU A 169 -26.57 -9.08 -2.27
C GLU A 169 -25.55 -9.87 -3.08
N SER A 170 -24.64 -10.54 -2.38
CA SER A 170 -23.58 -11.33 -3.01
C SER A 170 -24.18 -12.50 -3.80
N ARG A 171 -23.65 -12.74 -5.01
CA ARG A 171 -24.05 -13.89 -5.83
C ARG A 171 -22.91 -14.91 -5.90
N PRO A 172 -23.17 -16.22 -5.72
CA PRO A 172 -22.12 -17.25 -5.73
C PRO A 172 -21.22 -17.19 -6.97
N GLU A 173 -21.81 -16.98 -8.16
CA GLU A 173 -21.08 -16.90 -9.42
C GLU A 173 -20.19 -15.65 -9.52
N ARG A 174 -20.63 -14.51 -8.96
CA ARG A 174 -19.82 -13.27 -8.90
C ARG A 174 -18.68 -13.43 -7.89
N ARG A 175 -18.97 -14.06 -6.76
CA ARG A 175 -17.98 -14.38 -5.72
C ARG A 175 -16.87 -15.28 -6.26
N GLU A 176 -17.23 -16.33 -7.01
CA GLU A 176 -16.27 -17.22 -7.66
C GLU A 176 -15.44 -16.45 -8.70
N ALA A 177 -16.10 -15.65 -9.55
CA ALA A 177 -15.45 -14.89 -10.61
C ALA A 177 -14.41 -13.89 -10.08
N ILE A 178 -14.75 -13.11 -9.03
CA ILE A 178 -13.82 -12.12 -8.48
C ILE A 178 -12.62 -12.78 -7.79
N LEU A 179 -12.81 -13.91 -7.11
CA LEU A 179 -11.71 -14.68 -6.52
C LEU A 179 -10.81 -15.28 -7.59
N ALA A 180 -11.38 -15.86 -8.65
CA ALA A 180 -10.63 -16.37 -9.79
C ALA A 180 -9.84 -15.25 -10.49
N GLY A 181 -10.47 -14.08 -10.65
CA GLY A 181 -9.83 -12.88 -11.21
C GLY A 181 -8.62 -12.45 -10.39
N TRP A 182 -8.74 -12.36 -9.07
CA TRP A 182 -7.62 -12.01 -8.19
C TRP A 182 -6.52 -13.07 -8.17
N LYS A 183 -6.86 -14.37 -8.18
CA LYS A 183 -5.86 -15.46 -8.29
C LYS A 183 -5.04 -15.32 -9.57
N ARG A 184 -5.69 -15.10 -10.72
CA ARG A 184 -4.99 -14.85 -11.99
C ARG A 184 -4.17 -13.56 -11.94
N PHE A 185 -4.70 -12.50 -11.35
CA PHE A 185 -3.98 -11.23 -11.19
C PHE A 185 -2.73 -11.39 -10.32
N ALA A 186 -2.80 -12.17 -9.24
CA ALA A 186 -1.66 -12.47 -8.37
C ALA A 186 -0.56 -13.26 -9.12
N GLU A 187 -0.95 -14.24 -9.95
CA GLU A 187 -0.02 -14.97 -10.81
C GLU A 187 0.65 -14.06 -11.84
N ASP A 188 -0.11 -13.20 -12.49
CA ASP A 188 0.44 -12.22 -13.45
C ASP A 188 1.39 -11.24 -12.76
N LEU A 189 1.07 -10.85 -11.52
CA LEU A 189 1.89 -9.94 -10.73
C LEU A 189 3.20 -10.61 -10.30
N ALA A 190 3.15 -11.88 -9.91
CA ALA A 190 4.34 -12.66 -9.55
C ALA A 190 5.27 -12.89 -10.76
N ASN A 191 4.71 -13.02 -11.96
CA ASN A 191 5.44 -13.18 -13.21
C ASN A 191 5.66 -11.86 -13.96
N TYR A 192 5.35 -10.72 -13.33
CA TYR A 192 5.47 -9.43 -14.00
C TYR A 192 6.95 -9.11 -14.25
N THR A 193 7.34 -9.18 -15.51
CA THR A 193 8.60 -8.64 -15.99
C THR A 193 8.32 -7.30 -16.67
N LEU A 194 9.09 -6.26 -16.30
CA LEU A 194 9.22 -5.10 -17.16
C LEU A 194 9.70 -5.63 -18.51
N ARG A 195 8.94 -5.37 -19.59
CA ARG A 195 9.28 -5.87 -20.92
C ARG A 195 10.69 -5.39 -21.26
N PRO A 196 11.70 -6.28 -21.31
CA PRO A 196 13.02 -5.90 -21.74
C PRO A 196 13.00 -6.04 -23.24
N ASP A 197 12.74 -4.95 -23.95
CA ASP A 197 12.94 -4.98 -25.37
C ASP A 197 14.41 -4.57 -25.62
N GLU A 198 15.21 -5.57 -26.04
CA GLU A 198 16.53 -5.39 -26.67
C GLU A 198 16.45 -4.36 -27.81
N TYR A 199 17.60 -3.91 -28.32
CA TYR A 199 17.80 -3.15 -29.59
C TYR A 199 18.35 -1.71 -29.47
N GLU A 200 19.06 -1.34 -30.54
CA GLU A 200 19.88 -0.14 -30.68
C GLU A 200 19.13 0.93 -31.49
N PHE A 201 19.36 2.20 -31.15
CA PHE A 201 19.04 3.30 -32.06
C PHE A 201 20.08 4.43 -31.99
N ILE A 202 20.38 5.01 -33.17
CA ILE A 202 21.04 6.31 -33.37
C ILE A 202 20.17 7.05 -34.40
N GLY A 203 19.54 8.16 -34.00
CA GLY A 203 18.75 9.00 -34.92
C GLY A 203 19.16 10.45 -34.89
N VAL A 204 18.88 11.13 -35.99
CA VAL A 204 19.12 12.56 -36.22
C VAL A 204 17.77 13.24 -36.46
N ALA A 205 17.61 14.49 -36.03
CA ALA A 205 16.41 15.29 -36.27
C ALA A 205 16.03 15.37 -37.76
N PRO A 206 14.73 15.43 -38.12
CA PRO A 206 14.31 15.45 -39.52
C PRO A 206 14.75 16.72 -40.26
N ASP A 207 15.11 16.57 -41.53
CA ASP A 207 15.40 17.71 -42.43
C ASP A 207 14.22 18.67 -42.53
N ARG A 208 14.49 19.97 -42.72
CA ARG A 208 13.43 20.99 -42.86
C ARG A 208 12.62 20.77 -44.15
N LEU A 209 11.29 20.79 -44.01
CA LEU A 209 10.37 20.79 -45.15
C LEU A 209 10.58 22.06 -46.01
N PRO A 210 10.40 21.97 -47.34
CA PRO A 210 10.34 23.16 -48.19
C PRO A 210 9.18 24.07 -47.75
N ALA A 211 9.28 25.37 -48.06
CA ALA A 211 8.21 26.31 -47.76
C ALA A 211 6.93 25.90 -48.51
N LEU A 212 5.83 25.71 -47.79
CA LEU A 212 4.53 25.38 -48.39
C LEU A 212 4.02 26.63 -49.13
N HIS A 213 3.80 26.52 -50.44
CA HIS A 213 3.41 27.62 -51.30
C HIS A 213 2.24 27.23 -52.21
N VAL A 214 1.21 28.09 -52.19
CA VAL A 214 0.04 28.01 -53.07
C VAL A 214 -0.21 29.41 -53.64
N ALA A 215 -0.15 29.55 -54.97
CA ALA A 215 -0.51 30.78 -55.66
C ALA A 215 -1.92 30.65 -56.26
N VAL A 216 -2.79 31.63 -55.96
CA VAL A 216 -4.20 31.62 -56.34
C VAL A 216 -4.58 32.94 -57.01
N SER A 217 -5.37 32.88 -58.09
CA SER A 217 -6.04 34.04 -58.71
C SER A 217 -7.28 33.58 -59.47
N GLY A 218 -8.42 33.46 -58.77
CA GLY A 218 -9.67 32.88 -59.31
C GLY A 218 -9.60 31.40 -59.70
N ARG A 219 -8.40 30.81 -59.70
CA ARG A 219 -8.01 29.41 -59.89
C ARG A 219 -6.63 29.20 -59.26
N ILE A 220 -6.24 27.95 -59.04
CA ILE A 220 -4.87 27.60 -58.61
C ILE A 220 -3.90 27.87 -59.77
N LEU A 221 -2.89 28.71 -59.54
CA LEU A 221 -1.84 29.04 -60.53
C LEU A 221 -0.61 28.14 -60.38
N ALA A 222 -0.22 27.85 -59.14
CA ALA A 222 0.89 26.96 -58.82
C ALA A 222 0.74 26.45 -57.37
N SER A 223 1.17 25.21 -57.12
CA SER A 223 1.16 24.61 -55.78
C SER A 223 2.28 23.57 -55.67
N ASN A 224 2.94 23.52 -54.51
CA ASN A 224 3.90 22.47 -54.18
C ASN A 224 3.35 21.43 -53.18
N ILE A 225 2.02 21.33 -53.01
CA ILE A 225 1.40 20.43 -52.01
C ILE A 225 1.78 18.96 -52.23
N ALA A 226 1.87 18.49 -53.48
CA ALA A 226 2.24 17.10 -53.77
C ALA A 226 3.68 16.78 -53.34
N GLU A 227 4.64 17.66 -53.65
CA GLU A 227 6.03 17.53 -53.20
C GLU A 227 6.13 17.59 -51.67
N TRP A 228 5.38 18.52 -51.07
CA TRP A 228 5.33 18.69 -49.62
C TRP A 228 4.74 17.47 -48.92
N ARG A 229 3.68 16.87 -49.50
CA ARG A 229 3.09 15.61 -49.04
C ARG A 229 4.11 14.47 -49.08
N ASP A 230 4.72 14.25 -50.23
CA ASP A 230 5.59 13.10 -50.45
C ASP A 230 6.82 13.18 -49.52
N ARG A 231 7.39 14.39 -49.35
CA ARG A 231 8.50 14.61 -48.41
C ARG A 231 8.07 14.46 -46.94
N THR A 232 6.87 14.91 -46.59
CA THR A 232 6.33 14.73 -45.23
C THR A 232 6.14 13.25 -44.92
N LEU A 233 5.53 12.48 -45.82
CA LEU A 233 5.32 11.04 -45.65
C LEU A 233 6.64 10.26 -45.58
N GLU A 234 7.65 10.65 -46.36
CA GLU A 234 9.00 10.06 -46.29
C GLU A 234 9.64 10.29 -44.92
N ILE A 235 9.59 11.52 -44.40
CA ILE A 235 10.06 11.84 -43.06
C ILE A 235 9.30 11.02 -42.02
N LEU A 236 7.96 10.99 -42.10
CA LEU A 236 7.11 10.26 -41.16
C LEU A 236 7.39 8.75 -41.15
N ALA A 237 7.67 8.16 -42.30
CA ALA A 237 8.04 6.75 -42.42
C ALA A 237 9.41 6.44 -41.83
N GLY A 238 10.33 7.42 -41.83
CA GLY A 238 11.65 7.30 -41.22
C GLY A 238 11.70 7.50 -39.71
N ILE A 239 10.58 7.92 -39.08
CA ILE A 239 10.52 8.14 -37.63
C ILE A 239 10.54 6.78 -36.91
N PRO A 240 11.59 6.48 -36.13
CA PRO A 240 11.62 5.32 -35.28
C PRO A 240 10.58 5.49 -34.17
N ARG A 241 9.81 4.44 -33.94
CA ARG A 241 8.78 4.39 -32.89
C ARG A 241 9.32 3.81 -31.58
N ASP A 242 10.62 3.60 -31.49
CA ASP A 242 11.30 3.02 -30.33
C ASP A 242 12.32 4.03 -29.78
N LEU A 243 12.11 4.48 -28.54
CA LEU A 243 12.84 5.59 -27.90
C LEU A 243 13.57 5.08 -26.65
N ARG A 244 14.89 5.24 -26.56
CA ARG A 244 15.71 4.57 -25.54
C ARG A 244 16.69 5.49 -24.82
N THR A 245 17.44 6.29 -25.57
CA THR A 245 18.48 7.18 -25.05
C THR A 245 17.93 8.57 -24.79
N ASP A 246 18.59 9.36 -23.93
CA ASP A 246 18.30 10.80 -23.76
C ASP A 246 18.29 11.54 -25.11
N GLN A 247 19.09 11.08 -26.08
CA GLN A 247 19.11 11.62 -27.43
C GLN A 247 17.86 11.24 -28.23
N ASP A 248 17.33 10.03 -28.08
CA ASP A 248 16.09 9.61 -28.75
C ASP A 248 14.89 10.41 -28.23
N PHE A 249 14.86 10.69 -26.93
CA PHE A 249 13.85 11.58 -26.35
C PHE A 249 13.98 12.99 -26.89
N ALA A 250 15.20 13.53 -26.96
CA ALA A 250 15.45 14.85 -27.55
C ALA A 250 14.99 14.90 -29.01
N ASN A 251 15.30 13.87 -29.79
CA ASN A 251 14.91 13.75 -31.19
C ASN A 251 13.40 13.58 -31.37
N ALA A 252 12.74 12.78 -30.52
CA ALA A 252 11.29 12.60 -30.55
C ALA A 252 10.54 13.87 -30.15
N GLU A 253 11.01 14.56 -29.12
CA GLU A 253 10.47 15.87 -28.71
C GLU A 253 10.67 16.92 -29.81
N GLU A 254 11.82 16.90 -30.49
CA GLU A 254 12.09 17.76 -31.64
C GLU A 254 11.18 17.41 -32.84
N THR A 255 10.96 16.12 -33.09
CA THR A 255 10.05 15.63 -34.15
C THR A 255 8.59 16.01 -33.86
N ILE A 256 8.16 15.91 -32.60
CA ILE A 256 6.83 16.35 -32.15
C ILE A 256 6.68 17.86 -32.38
N ARG A 257 7.68 18.67 -32.00
CA ARG A 257 7.68 20.12 -32.22
C ARG A 257 7.62 20.44 -33.71
N TRP A 258 8.46 19.81 -34.53
CA TRP A 258 8.47 19.96 -35.98
C TRP A 258 7.10 19.63 -36.59
N ALA A 259 6.47 18.53 -36.19
CA ALA A 259 5.17 18.11 -36.71
C ALA A 259 4.04 19.08 -36.31
N LYS A 260 4.09 19.66 -35.10
CA LYS A 260 3.17 20.73 -34.66
C LYS A 260 3.35 22.01 -35.49
N GLU A 261 4.60 22.44 -35.72
CA GLU A 261 4.86 23.59 -36.59
C GLU A 261 4.39 23.35 -38.04
N ALA A 262 4.49 22.12 -38.54
CA ALA A 262 3.96 21.75 -39.86
C ALA A 262 2.43 21.79 -39.91
N LEU A 263 1.74 21.36 -38.84
CA LEU A 263 0.28 21.49 -38.71
C LEU A 263 -0.16 22.96 -38.71
N ASP A 264 0.54 23.83 -37.97
CA ASP A 264 0.25 25.27 -37.93
C ASP A 264 0.40 25.90 -39.32
N ARG A 265 1.43 25.51 -40.10
CA ARG A 265 1.62 25.97 -41.48
C ARG A 265 0.49 25.52 -42.40
N ILE A 266 0.00 24.30 -42.27
CA ILE A 266 -1.17 23.81 -43.03
C ILE A 266 -2.39 24.70 -42.73
N ALA A 267 -2.64 25.00 -41.45
CA ALA A 267 -3.76 25.86 -41.04
C ALA A 267 -3.65 27.27 -41.65
N VAL A 268 -2.48 27.91 -41.55
CA VAL A 268 -2.25 29.25 -42.13
C VAL A 268 -2.47 29.26 -43.65
N VAL A 269 -2.00 28.24 -44.38
CA VAL A 269 -2.18 28.16 -45.83
C VAL A 269 -3.65 27.92 -46.19
N LYS A 270 -4.37 27.07 -45.44
CA LYS A 270 -5.80 26.86 -45.61
C LYS A 270 -6.60 28.15 -45.47
N ASP A 271 -6.34 28.92 -44.41
CA ASP A 271 -7.01 30.20 -44.17
C ASP A 271 -6.73 31.21 -45.29
N ALA A 272 -5.46 31.30 -45.72
CA ALA A 272 -5.05 32.22 -46.78
C ALA A 272 -5.69 31.90 -48.14
N VAL A 273 -5.88 30.61 -48.46
CA VAL A 273 -6.55 30.18 -49.69
C VAL A 273 -8.06 30.33 -49.59
N LEU A 274 -8.67 29.97 -48.45
CA LEU A 274 -10.11 30.12 -48.21
C LEU A 274 -10.57 31.58 -48.40
N ALA A 275 -9.75 32.54 -47.94
CA ALA A 275 -10.01 33.97 -48.09
C ALA A 275 -10.01 34.46 -49.56
N GLN A 276 -9.29 33.76 -50.45
CA GLN A 276 -9.13 34.16 -51.86
C GLN A 276 -10.01 33.34 -52.81
N MET A 277 -10.33 32.10 -52.44
CA MET A 277 -11.11 31.16 -53.26
C MET A 277 -11.85 30.15 -52.37
N PRO A 278 -13.19 30.25 -52.25
CA PRO A 278 -13.97 29.35 -51.39
C PRO A 278 -14.16 27.92 -51.93
N ASP A 279 -13.91 27.68 -53.22
CA ASP A 279 -14.25 26.43 -53.91
C ASP A 279 -13.00 25.65 -54.35
N VAL A 280 -12.29 25.03 -53.39
CA VAL A 280 -11.01 24.33 -53.63
C VAL A 280 -10.93 22.96 -52.94
N GLU A 281 -12.02 22.20 -52.93
CA GLU A 281 -12.16 20.97 -52.13
C GLU A 281 -10.99 19.98 -52.23
N GLN A 282 -10.50 19.68 -53.43
CA GLN A 282 -9.45 18.67 -53.62
C GLN A 282 -8.10 19.06 -52.96
N MET A 283 -7.81 20.35 -52.92
CA MET A 283 -6.61 20.88 -52.27
C MET A 283 -6.74 20.79 -50.75
N PHE A 284 -7.90 21.15 -50.20
CA PHE A 284 -8.19 21.03 -48.77
C PHE A 284 -8.08 19.59 -48.31
N ARG A 285 -8.68 18.63 -49.05
CA ARG A 285 -8.55 17.20 -48.77
C ARG A 285 -7.09 16.73 -48.71
N SER A 286 -6.25 17.13 -49.67
CA SER A 286 -4.83 16.76 -49.66
C SER A 286 -4.09 17.31 -48.43
N LEU A 287 -4.41 18.54 -48.02
CA LEU A 287 -3.84 19.13 -46.81
C LEU A 287 -4.42 18.54 -45.51
N ASP A 288 -5.70 18.14 -45.52
CA ASP A 288 -6.34 17.40 -44.43
C ASP A 288 -5.68 16.03 -44.22
N ASP A 289 -5.47 15.26 -45.29
CA ASP A 289 -4.82 13.94 -45.22
C ASP A 289 -3.40 14.02 -44.62
N ILE A 290 -2.62 15.03 -45.02
CA ILE A 290 -1.27 15.26 -44.46
C ILE A 290 -1.37 15.69 -42.98
N GLY A 291 -2.34 16.57 -42.67
CA GLY A 291 -2.61 17.00 -41.30
C GLY A 291 -3.00 15.83 -40.40
N GLU A 292 -3.81 14.90 -40.87
CA GLU A 292 -4.20 13.71 -40.14
C GLU A 292 -2.98 12.80 -39.86
N ALA A 293 -2.13 12.57 -40.87
CA ALA A 293 -0.90 11.79 -40.72
C ALA A 293 0.10 12.40 -39.72
N LEU A 294 0.29 13.73 -39.78
CA LEU A 294 1.11 14.49 -38.82
C LEU A 294 0.52 14.42 -37.40
N GLY A 295 -0.78 14.67 -37.26
CA GLY A 295 -1.49 14.65 -35.99
C GLY A 295 -1.44 13.27 -35.32
N ARG A 296 -1.63 12.21 -36.10
CA ARG A 296 -1.48 10.83 -35.62
C ARG A 296 -0.06 10.54 -35.13
N THR A 297 0.95 10.98 -35.87
CA THR A 297 2.36 10.80 -35.46
C THR A 297 2.69 11.55 -34.19
N VAL A 298 2.22 12.80 -34.05
CA VAL A 298 2.37 13.58 -32.80
C VAL A 298 1.75 12.81 -31.63
N LYS A 299 0.52 12.34 -31.79
CA LYS A 299 -0.19 11.59 -30.74
C LYS A 299 0.53 10.31 -30.35
N ASP A 300 0.99 9.54 -31.32
CA ASP A 300 1.68 8.28 -31.09
C ASP A 300 3.03 8.49 -30.40
N LEU A 301 3.87 9.43 -30.90
CA LEU A 301 5.18 9.74 -30.32
C LEU A 301 5.06 10.32 -28.91
N ASP A 302 4.11 11.24 -28.67
CA ASP A 302 3.87 11.82 -27.35
C ASP A 302 3.44 10.73 -26.35
N GLY A 303 2.59 9.79 -26.81
CA GLY A 303 2.24 8.59 -26.05
C GLY A 303 3.43 7.69 -25.74
N LEU A 304 4.28 7.40 -26.73
CA LEU A 304 5.48 6.57 -26.58
C LEU A 304 6.50 7.19 -25.63
N VAL A 305 6.79 8.50 -25.77
CA VAL A 305 7.67 9.26 -24.87
C VAL A 305 7.16 9.17 -23.44
N LYS A 306 5.85 9.35 -23.23
CA LYS A 306 5.22 9.28 -21.91
C LYS A 306 5.37 7.88 -21.29
N VAL A 307 4.96 6.84 -22.02
CA VAL A 307 5.03 5.44 -21.55
C VAL A 307 6.47 5.04 -21.23
N ARG A 308 7.45 5.41 -22.06
CA ARG A 308 8.85 5.05 -21.82
C ARG A 308 9.44 5.82 -20.63
N LYS A 309 9.17 7.12 -20.50
CA LYS A 309 9.59 7.91 -19.33
C LYS A 309 9.06 7.30 -18.03
N ASP A 310 7.83 6.79 -18.05
CA ASP A 310 7.27 6.07 -16.92
C ASP A 310 8.00 4.74 -16.70
N ASN A 311 8.19 3.91 -17.73
CA ASN A 311 8.91 2.64 -17.63
C ASN A 311 10.35 2.78 -17.09
N ILE A 312 11.10 3.78 -17.54
CA ILE A 312 12.46 4.05 -17.02
C ILE A 312 12.42 4.31 -15.52
N ARG A 313 11.46 5.12 -15.05
CA ARG A 313 11.31 5.37 -13.61
C ARG A 313 10.98 4.08 -12.85
N LEU A 314 10.15 3.20 -13.41
CA LEU A 314 9.83 1.91 -12.80
C LEU A 314 11.06 1.02 -12.69
N GLU A 315 11.85 0.89 -13.76
CA GLU A 315 13.11 0.14 -13.77
C GLU A 315 14.06 0.63 -12.67
N MET A 316 14.14 1.95 -12.50
CA MET A 316 14.99 2.56 -11.48
C MET A 316 14.51 2.26 -10.05
N VAL A 317 13.19 2.33 -9.80
CA VAL A 317 12.62 2.00 -8.48
C VAL A 317 12.82 0.52 -8.16
N GLN A 318 12.62 -0.39 -9.12
CA GLN A 318 12.85 -1.82 -8.93
C GLN A 318 14.32 -2.13 -8.61
N LYS A 319 15.27 -1.59 -9.41
CA LYS A 319 16.71 -1.73 -9.14
C LYS A 319 17.11 -1.16 -7.78
N ALA A 320 16.51 -0.04 -7.37
CA ALA A 320 16.72 0.55 -6.05
C ALA A 320 16.21 -0.38 -4.94
N ALA A 321 15.01 -0.95 -5.10
CA ALA A 321 14.43 -1.89 -4.14
C ALA A 321 15.25 -3.18 -4.03
N GLU A 322 15.73 -3.72 -5.15
CA GLU A 322 16.65 -4.87 -5.21
C GLU A 322 17.97 -4.59 -4.49
N SER A 323 18.54 -3.39 -4.66
CA SER A 323 19.77 -2.97 -3.97
C SER A 323 19.60 -2.91 -2.45
N VAL A 324 18.43 -2.47 -1.96
CA VAL A 324 18.12 -2.51 -0.52
C VAL A 324 17.82 -3.93 -0.06
N ARG A 325 17.13 -4.75 -0.86
CA ARG A 325 16.88 -6.18 -0.56
C ARG A 325 18.17 -6.95 -0.37
N ALA A 326 19.11 -6.82 -1.29
CA ALA A 326 20.42 -7.46 -1.19
C ALA A 326 21.15 -7.07 0.11
N HIS A 327 20.96 -5.84 0.60
CA HIS A 327 21.53 -5.39 1.88
C HIS A 327 20.88 -6.09 3.08
N TYR A 328 19.54 -6.19 3.11
CA TYR A 328 18.84 -6.95 4.14
C TYR A 328 19.19 -8.43 4.12
N ASP A 329 19.34 -9.03 2.93
CA ASP A 329 19.71 -10.45 2.79
C ASP A 329 21.12 -10.70 3.32
N ALA A 330 22.07 -9.77 3.11
CA ALA A 330 23.41 -9.83 3.69
C ALA A 330 23.36 -9.76 5.22
N LEU A 331 22.57 -8.84 5.80
CA LEU A 331 22.36 -8.74 7.24
C LEU A 331 21.67 -9.99 7.81
N ALA A 332 20.76 -10.59 7.04
CA ALA A 332 20.07 -11.82 7.43
C ALA A 332 21.03 -13.01 7.50
N LEU A 333 21.96 -13.11 6.55
CA LEU A 333 23.01 -14.13 6.55
C LEU A 333 23.96 -13.96 7.75
N GLU A 334 24.28 -12.71 8.12
CA GLU A 334 25.15 -12.41 9.27
C GLU A 334 24.48 -12.71 10.61
N LEU A 335 23.24 -12.23 10.81
CA LEU A 335 22.60 -12.20 12.11
C LEU A 335 21.65 -13.37 12.38
N GLY A 336 21.29 -14.15 11.35
CA GLY A 336 20.39 -15.29 11.46
C GLY A 336 19.06 -14.91 12.09
N ALA A 337 18.70 -15.54 13.21
CA ALA A 337 17.44 -15.25 13.91
C ALA A 337 17.35 -13.79 14.43
N TYR A 338 18.47 -13.10 14.60
CA TYR A 338 18.53 -11.69 15.03
C TYR A 338 18.55 -10.70 13.85
N ALA A 339 18.28 -11.14 12.62
CA ALA A 339 18.28 -10.27 11.46
C ALA A 339 17.23 -9.16 11.55
N PRO A 340 17.53 -7.93 11.11
CA PRO A 340 16.52 -6.89 10.99
C PRO A 340 15.49 -7.30 9.93
N THR A 341 14.23 -6.94 10.17
CA THR A 341 13.14 -7.22 9.23
C THR A 341 13.05 -6.10 8.21
N MET A 342 12.96 -6.43 6.92
CA MET A 342 12.76 -5.42 5.89
C MET A 342 11.41 -4.68 6.11
N PRO A 343 11.41 -3.33 6.06
CA PRO A 343 10.18 -2.55 6.06
C PRO A 343 9.28 -2.93 4.89
N SER A 344 8.04 -3.30 5.19
CA SER A 344 7.07 -3.65 4.16
C SER A 344 6.67 -2.46 3.27
N ALA A 345 7.00 -1.23 3.68
CA ALA A 345 6.71 0.01 2.96
C ALA A 345 7.82 0.42 1.97
N LEU A 346 8.96 -0.29 1.92
CA LEU A 346 10.13 0.10 1.14
C LEU A 346 9.81 0.47 -0.32
N LEU A 347 9.03 -0.35 -1.02
CA LEU A 347 8.71 -0.10 -2.43
C LEU A 347 7.87 1.17 -2.62
N ALA A 348 6.90 1.40 -1.73
CA ALA A 348 6.07 2.59 -1.75
C ALA A 348 6.87 3.86 -1.42
N GLU A 349 7.78 3.79 -0.45
CA GLU A 349 8.65 4.90 -0.06
C GLU A 349 9.64 5.27 -1.19
N LEU A 350 10.24 4.28 -1.84
CA LEU A 350 11.11 4.50 -3.00
C LEU A 350 10.34 5.13 -4.17
N GLY A 351 9.14 4.63 -4.49
CA GLY A 351 8.27 5.23 -5.51
C GLY A 351 7.87 6.66 -5.16
N ALA A 352 7.52 6.93 -3.91
CA ALA A 352 7.18 8.27 -3.42
C ALA A 352 8.38 9.23 -3.46
N SER A 353 9.62 8.75 -3.25
CA SER A 353 10.82 9.59 -3.26
C SER A 353 11.04 10.32 -4.59
N ILE A 354 10.68 9.69 -5.72
CA ILE A 354 10.86 10.26 -7.06
C ILE A 354 9.67 11.06 -7.55
N LYS A 355 8.65 11.24 -6.71
CA LYS A 355 7.51 12.12 -6.98
C LYS A 355 7.98 13.54 -7.37
N GLY A 356 7.30 14.13 -8.35
CA GLY A 356 7.64 15.45 -8.92
C GLY A 356 8.92 15.55 -9.75
N THR A 357 9.64 14.45 -10.02
CA THR A 357 10.87 14.50 -10.82
C THR A 357 10.58 14.57 -12.32
N ARG A 358 11.13 15.58 -13.00
CA ARG A 358 10.88 15.80 -14.44
C ARG A 358 11.86 15.04 -15.35
N THR A 359 13.01 14.61 -14.84
CA THR A 359 14.06 13.93 -15.61
C THR A 359 14.52 12.65 -14.91
N ALA A 360 15.01 11.68 -15.69
CA ALA A 360 15.57 10.43 -15.15
C ALA A 360 16.77 10.70 -14.23
N LYS A 361 17.64 11.63 -14.59
CA LYS A 361 18.77 12.06 -13.74
C LYS A 361 18.33 12.56 -12.36
N ALA A 362 17.26 13.36 -12.30
CA ALA A 362 16.72 13.85 -11.04
C ALA A 362 16.09 12.72 -10.21
N ALA A 363 15.39 11.78 -10.87
CA ALA A 363 14.86 10.59 -10.23
C ALA A 363 15.98 9.71 -9.64
N ALA A 364 17.09 9.51 -10.38
CA ALA A 364 18.24 8.73 -9.95
C ALA A 364 18.84 9.29 -8.67
N ALA A 365 19.15 10.59 -8.66
CA ALA A 365 19.76 11.24 -7.49
C ALA A 365 18.87 11.14 -6.22
N LYS A 366 17.54 11.25 -6.39
CA LYS A 366 16.59 11.06 -5.27
C LYS A 366 16.54 9.61 -4.80
N LEU A 367 16.53 8.63 -5.72
CA LEU A 367 16.59 7.21 -5.37
C LEU A 367 17.89 6.84 -4.67
N ASP A 368 19.04 7.30 -5.15
CA ASP A 368 20.33 7.03 -4.54
C ASP A 368 20.35 7.50 -3.08
N SER A 369 19.80 8.69 -2.82
CA SER A 369 19.65 9.24 -1.47
C SER A 369 18.69 8.39 -0.61
N ALA A 370 17.55 7.97 -1.17
CA ALA A 370 16.56 7.14 -0.47
C ALA A 370 17.09 5.72 -0.17
N VAL A 371 17.82 5.11 -1.10
CA VAL A 371 18.50 3.82 -0.94
C VAL A 371 19.57 3.92 0.14
N ALA A 372 20.39 4.98 0.12
CA ALA A 372 21.39 5.20 1.16
C ALA A 372 20.73 5.33 2.54
N GLN A 373 19.64 6.09 2.65
CA GLN A 373 18.91 6.27 3.90
C GLN A 373 18.30 4.95 4.40
N ALA A 374 17.71 4.15 3.51
CA ALA A 374 17.17 2.84 3.84
C ALA A 374 18.26 1.87 4.35
N LYS A 375 19.43 1.85 3.71
CA LYS A 375 20.57 1.03 4.17
C LYS A 375 21.11 1.50 5.51
N ILE A 376 21.24 2.81 5.73
CA ILE A 376 21.64 3.38 7.02
C ILE A 376 20.65 2.99 8.13
N ALA A 377 19.34 3.02 7.84
CA ALA A 377 18.33 2.59 8.80
C ALA A 377 18.45 1.09 9.12
N ALA A 378 18.67 0.26 8.11
CA ALA A 378 18.91 -1.18 8.28
C ALA A 378 20.17 -1.47 9.12
N ASP A 379 21.27 -0.75 8.87
CA ASP A 379 22.52 -0.90 9.61
C ASP A 379 22.38 -0.49 11.08
N ARG A 380 21.66 0.60 11.36
CA ARG A 380 21.37 1.02 12.74
C ARG A 380 20.57 -0.03 13.51
N ASP A 381 19.56 -0.62 12.87
CA ASP A 381 18.77 -1.68 13.51
C ASP A 381 19.61 -2.96 13.68
N ALA A 382 20.43 -3.32 12.68
CA ALA A 382 21.39 -4.41 12.81
C ALA A 382 22.37 -4.20 13.97
N ASP A 383 22.91 -3.00 14.17
CA ASP A 383 23.80 -2.68 15.29
C ASP A 383 23.11 -2.84 16.65
N ARG A 384 21.85 -2.39 16.75
CA ARG A 384 21.01 -2.61 17.94
C ARG A 384 20.84 -4.10 18.22
N LEU A 385 20.55 -4.90 17.19
CA LEU A 385 20.34 -6.34 17.30
C LEU A 385 21.63 -7.10 17.61
N ARG A 386 22.79 -6.65 17.09
CA ARG A 386 24.13 -7.14 17.48
C ARG A 386 24.38 -6.93 18.98
N THR A 387 24.08 -5.74 19.49
CA THR A 387 24.21 -5.41 20.91
C THR A 387 23.31 -6.30 21.77
N ALA A 388 22.03 -6.44 21.40
CA ALA A 388 21.10 -7.33 22.10
C ALA A 388 21.59 -8.79 22.15
N ARG A 389 22.05 -9.33 21.01
CA ARG A 389 22.61 -10.69 20.93
C ARG A 389 23.83 -10.85 21.85
N ARG A 390 24.71 -9.84 21.90
CA ARG A 390 25.87 -9.83 22.79
C ARG A 390 25.46 -9.82 24.26
N LEU A 391 24.46 -9.02 24.65
CA LEU A 391 23.96 -8.98 26.03
C LEU A 391 23.45 -10.35 26.49
N PHE A 392 22.69 -11.06 25.65
CA PHE A 392 22.24 -12.42 25.97
C PHE A 392 23.39 -13.42 26.07
N ALA A 393 24.35 -13.37 25.14
CA ALA A 393 25.53 -14.23 25.17
C ALA A 393 26.39 -14.00 26.43
N ASP A 394 26.65 -12.74 26.79
CA ASP A 394 27.40 -12.37 28.00
C ASP A 394 26.65 -12.83 29.26
N ALA A 395 25.33 -12.70 29.29
CA ALA A 395 24.51 -13.18 30.41
C ALA A 395 24.51 -14.70 30.52
N ALA A 396 24.37 -15.43 29.41
CA ALA A 396 24.44 -16.88 29.38
C ALA A 396 25.81 -17.40 29.85
N ALA A 397 26.90 -16.76 29.39
CA ALA A 397 28.26 -17.09 29.84
C ALA A 397 28.47 -16.88 31.35
N ARG A 398 27.88 -15.83 31.93
CA ARG A 398 27.95 -15.55 33.38
C ARG A 398 27.18 -16.55 34.24
N VAL A 399 26.07 -17.11 33.73
CA VAL A 399 25.24 -18.07 34.48
C VAL A 399 25.60 -19.52 34.17
N GLY A 400 26.25 -19.79 33.03
CA GLY A 400 26.64 -21.12 32.59
C GLY A 400 25.50 -21.93 31.96
N VAL A 401 24.35 -21.31 31.70
CA VAL A 401 23.19 -21.91 31.02
C VAL A 401 22.54 -20.85 30.14
N ASP A 402 22.03 -21.27 28.98
CA ASP A 402 21.25 -20.41 28.12
C ASP A 402 19.81 -20.27 28.66
N LEU A 403 19.45 -19.04 29.03
CA LEU A 403 18.11 -18.68 29.55
C LEU A 403 17.29 -17.89 28.51
N TRP A 404 17.76 -17.81 27.26
CA TRP A 404 17.24 -16.89 26.23
C TRP A 404 16.85 -17.58 24.92
N PRO A 405 16.09 -18.69 24.93
CA PRO A 405 15.62 -19.31 23.68
C PRO A 405 14.72 -18.38 22.84
N ASP A 406 14.06 -17.42 23.49
CA ASP A 406 13.24 -16.35 22.91
C ASP A 406 14.01 -15.03 22.69
N GLY A 407 15.34 -15.04 22.88
CA GLY A 407 16.21 -13.86 22.75
C GLY A 407 16.03 -13.08 21.44
N PRO A 408 15.90 -13.73 20.27
CA PRO A 408 15.61 -13.02 19.03
C PRO A 408 14.31 -12.21 19.08
N ALA A 409 13.22 -12.79 19.59
CA ALA A 409 11.92 -12.11 19.66
C ALA A 409 11.94 -10.92 20.64
N LEU A 410 12.65 -11.07 21.77
CA LEU A 410 12.85 -9.98 22.73
C LEU A 410 13.67 -8.86 22.11
N ALA A 411 14.76 -9.18 21.39
CA ALA A 411 15.59 -8.19 20.73
C ALA A 411 14.82 -7.37 19.67
N GLN A 412 13.86 -7.98 18.98
CA GLN A 412 13.04 -7.28 17.99
C GLN A 412 12.04 -6.29 18.62
N THR A 413 11.61 -6.52 19.86
CA THR A 413 10.50 -5.79 20.48
C THR A 413 10.91 -4.87 21.63
N MET A 414 12.14 -4.98 22.12
CA MET A 414 12.62 -4.26 23.30
C MET A 414 13.86 -3.43 22.98
N ASP A 415 14.00 -2.31 23.69
CA ASP A 415 15.24 -1.53 23.75
C ASP A 415 16.25 -2.16 24.73
N GLU A 416 17.46 -1.60 24.76
CA GLU A 416 18.57 -2.12 25.57
C GLU A 416 18.24 -2.16 27.06
N ASP A 417 17.62 -1.11 27.60
CA ASP A 417 17.30 -1.01 29.03
C ASP A 417 16.24 -2.05 29.44
N ALA A 418 15.20 -2.24 28.62
CA ALA A 418 14.19 -3.27 28.85
C ALA A 418 14.81 -4.67 28.79
N LEU A 419 15.71 -4.92 27.83
CA LEU A 419 16.44 -6.18 27.73
C LEU A 419 17.29 -6.45 28.96
N LEU A 420 18.04 -5.45 29.46
CA LEU A 420 18.81 -5.57 30.70
C LEU A 420 17.92 -5.90 31.91
N GLY A 421 16.72 -5.31 31.97
CA GLY A 421 15.72 -5.60 32.99
C GLY A 421 15.21 -7.05 32.94
N VAL A 422 14.86 -7.55 31.75
CA VAL A 422 14.48 -8.96 31.55
C VAL A 422 15.64 -9.88 31.91
N ILE A 423 16.86 -9.50 31.53
CA ILE A 423 18.06 -10.27 31.84
C ILE A 423 18.24 -10.42 33.35
N ALA A 424 18.27 -9.30 34.07
CA ALA A 424 18.42 -9.30 35.52
C ALA A 424 17.36 -10.14 36.23
N ARG A 425 16.09 -10.05 35.78
CA ARG A 425 14.98 -10.84 36.36
C ARG A 425 15.19 -12.34 36.19
N ARG A 426 15.49 -12.82 34.99
CA ARG A 426 15.68 -14.27 34.73
C ARG A 426 16.93 -14.83 35.42
N VAL A 427 18.02 -14.06 35.44
CA VAL A 427 19.26 -14.45 36.16
C VAL A 427 19.00 -14.58 37.66
N ASN A 428 18.29 -13.62 38.27
CA ASN A 428 17.96 -13.68 39.69
C ASN A 428 17.02 -14.85 40.01
N ALA A 429 16.01 -15.10 39.16
CA ALA A 429 15.13 -16.26 39.31
C ALA A 429 15.91 -17.59 39.28
N HIS A 430 16.85 -17.74 38.34
CA HIS A 430 17.71 -18.92 38.26
C HIS A 430 18.62 -19.09 39.48
N ARG A 431 19.23 -18.00 39.98
CA ARG A 431 20.05 -18.04 41.21
C ARG A 431 19.25 -18.44 42.45
N LEU A 432 18.02 -17.96 42.57
CA LEU A 432 17.13 -18.31 43.69
C LEU A 432 16.70 -19.78 43.64
N GLN A 433 16.53 -20.35 42.44
CA GLN A 433 16.23 -21.78 42.25
C GLN A 433 17.44 -22.68 42.55
N GLY A 434 18.66 -22.24 42.22
CA GLY A 434 19.91 -22.96 42.54
C GLY A 434 20.36 -22.85 44.01
N SER A 435 19.80 -21.91 44.79
CA SER A 435 20.13 -21.63 46.19
C SER A 435 19.09 -22.20 47.17
N ARG A 436 18.58 -23.42 46.93
CA ARG A 436 17.88 -24.15 48.00
C ARG A 436 18.94 -24.73 48.95
N PRO A 437 19.06 -24.24 50.21
CA PRO A 437 20.02 -24.81 51.14
C PRO A 437 19.66 -26.27 51.44
N THR A 438 20.61 -27.17 51.23
CA THR A 438 20.51 -28.56 51.67
C THR A 438 20.35 -28.60 53.19
N SER A 439 19.33 -29.31 53.65
CA SER A 439 18.78 -29.31 55.00
C SER A 439 19.68 -29.94 56.08
N LYS A 440 20.63 -29.19 56.66
CA LYS A 440 21.22 -29.56 57.95
C LYS A 440 21.48 -28.31 58.80
N ALA A 441 20.70 -28.18 59.88
CA ALA A 441 20.84 -27.25 61.02
C ALA A 441 20.14 -25.86 60.98
N SER A 442 18.94 -25.75 60.40
CA SER A 442 18.08 -24.57 60.56
C SER A 442 16.97 -24.81 61.59
N LYS A 443 16.77 -23.86 62.52
CA LYS A 443 15.63 -23.88 63.47
C LYS A 443 14.31 -23.91 62.71
N THR A 444 13.36 -24.72 63.19
CA THR A 444 12.03 -24.87 62.59
C THR A 444 10.95 -24.21 63.46
N LEU A 445 9.92 -23.67 62.80
CA LEU A 445 8.71 -23.14 63.42
C LEU A 445 7.54 -24.08 63.16
N SER A 446 6.71 -24.32 64.19
CA SER A 446 5.41 -24.99 64.01
C SER A 446 4.40 -24.03 63.36
N LEU A 447 3.34 -24.59 62.75
CA LEU A 447 2.24 -23.78 62.21
C LEU A 447 1.59 -22.90 63.29
N GLU A 448 1.44 -23.42 64.50
CA GLU A 448 0.90 -22.69 65.65
C GLU A 448 1.78 -21.48 66.00
N ALA A 449 3.11 -21.64 65.97
CA ALA A 449 4.04 -20.54 66.22
C ALA A 449 3.99 -19.47 65.13
N ILE A 450 3.78 -19.88 63.87
CA ILE A 450 3.58 -18.94 62.75
C ILE A 450 2.29 -18.15 62.97
N CYS A 451 1.15 -18.83 63.20
CA CYS A 451 -0.15 -18.21 63.44
C CYS A 451 -0.13 -17.27 64.66
N ALA A 452 0.56 -17.64 65.73
CA ALA A 452 0.73 -16.77 66.90
C ALA A 452 1.46 -15.45 66.56
N ARG A 453 2.47 -15.50 65.67
CA ARG A 453 3.24 -14.32 65.27
C ARG A 453 2.53 -13.41 64.27
N ILE A 454 1.59 -13.94 63.48
CA ILE A 454 0.81 -13.16 62.51
C ILE A 454 -0.60 -12.79 63.00
N SER A 455 -0.91 -13.11 64.26
CA SER A 455 -2.17 -12.75 64.91
C SER A 455 -2.52 -11.26 64.71
N PRO A 456 -3.79 -10.90 64.39
CA PRO A 456 -4.99 -11.75 64.43
C PRO A 456 -5.21 -12.62 63.18
N LEU A 457 -4.30 -12.61 62.21
CA LEU A 457 -4.41 -13.43 61.01
C LEU A 457 -4.09 -14.89 61.30
N GLY A 458 -4.67 -15.80 60.52
CA GLY A 458 -4.39 -17.24 60.57
C GLY A 458 -4.10 -17.79 59.18
N ILE A 459 -3.28 -18.84 59.11
CA ILE A 459 -2.99 -19.55 57.87
C ILE A 459 -2.96 -21.06 58.10
N THR A 460 -3.38 -21.83 57.09
CA THR A 460 -3.35 -23.30 57.12
C THR A 460 -2.09 -23.84 56.44
N LYS A 461 -1.75 -25.12 56.65
CA LYS A 461 -0.66 -25.78 55.90
C LYS A 461 -0.88 -25.71 54.38
N ALA A 462 -2.13 -25.86 53.94
CA ALA A 462 -2.52 -25.75 52.54
C ALA A 462 -2.31 -24.32 52.02
N GLY A 463 -2.69 -23.31 52.81
CA GLY A 463 -2.43 -21.91 52.47
C GLY A 463 -0.95 -21.58 52.35
N LEU A 464 -0.10 -22.07 53.28
CA LEU A 464 1.35 -21.89 53.17
C LEU A 464 1.93 -22.57 51.93
N ALA A 465 1.43 -23.76 51.57
CA ALA A 465 1.84 -24.44 50.34
C ALA A 465 1.44 -23.66 49.08
N GLN A 466 0.24 -23.07 49.05
CA GLN A 466 -0.20 -22.19 47.96
C GLN A 466 0.66 -20.93 47.83
N LEU A 467 1.20 -20.42 48.96
CA LEU A 467 2.18 -19.32 48.98
C LEU A 467 3.61 -19.76 48.66
N GLY A 468 3.84 -21.03 48.32
CA GLY A 468 5.15 -21.55 47.93
C GLY A 468 6.03 -22.07 49.08
N PHE A 469 5.47 -22.21 50.29
CA PHE A 469 6.17 -22.72 51.48
C PHE A 469 5.70 -24.13 51.80
N ALA A 470 6.53 -25.13 51.47
CA ALA A 470 6.28 -26.52 51.82
C ALA A 470 6.80 -26.84 53.24
N PRO A 471 6.09 -27.68 54.02
CA PRO A 471 6.60 -28.14 55.30
C PRO A 471 7.83 -29.03 55.11
N LEU A 472 8.74 -28.99 56.09
CA LEU A 472 9.85 -29.91 56.24
C LEU A 472 9.35 -31.31 56.63
N PRO A 473 10.20 -32.35 56.56
CA PRO A 473 9.81 -33.73 56.89
C PRO A 473 9.26 -33.92 58.31
N ASP A 474 9.64 -33.05 59.26
CA ASP A 474 9.15 -33.03 60.64
C ASP A 474 7.80 -32.27 60.80
N GLY A 475 7.25 -31.75 59.70
CA GLY A 475 6.01 -30.98 59.68
C GLY A 475 6.17 -29.51 60.08
N GLY A 476 7.40 -29.04 60.34
CA GLY A 476 7.72 -27.64 60.63
C GLY A 476 8.10 -26.84 59.38
N TYR A 477 8.35 -25.54 59.55
CA TYR A 477 8.80 -24.64 58.49
C TYR A 477 10.13 -24.00 58.91
N LEU A 478 10.98 -23.66 57.95
CA LEU A 478 12.25 -22.99 58.26
C LEU A 478 11.97 -21.63 58.93
N GLU A 479 12.55 -21.38 60.10
CA GLU A 479 12.39 -20.09 60.79
C GLU A 479 12.88 -18.92 59.93
N ALA A 480 13.90 -19.16 59.09
CA ALA A 480 14.43 -18.19 58.14
C ALA A 480 13.44 -17.80 57.03
N ASP A 481 12.39 -18.59 56.78
CA ASP A 481 11.36 -18.28 55.78
C ASP A 481 10.24 -17.41 56.35
N PHE A 482 10.20 -17.17 57.67
CA PHE A 482 9.14 -16.37 58.30
C PHE A 482 8.98 -14.97 57.68
N PRO A 483 10.05 -14.18 57.41
CA PRO A 483 9.90 -12.89 56.73
C PRO A 483 9.33 -13.01 55.31
N LYS A 484 9.66 -14.09 54.59
CA LYS A 484 9.15 -14.35 53.23
C LYS A 484 7.67 -14.75 53.27
N ILE A 485 7.25 -15.52 54.29
CA ILE A 485 5.86 -15.87 54.55
C ILE A 485 5.04 -14.59 54.76
N CYS A 486 5.53 -13.66 55.59
CA CYS A 486 4.87 -12.37 55.80
C CYS A 486 4.77 -11.55 54.52
N ALA A 487 5.84 -11.49 53.72
CA ALA A 487 5.83 -10.76 52.45
C ALA A 487 4.82 -11.34 51.44
N ALA A 488 4.73 -12.68 51.35
CA ALA A 488 3.77 -13.35 50.48
C ALA A 488 2.31 -13.11 50.92
N LEU A 489 2.05 -13.11 52.23
CA LEU A 489 0.74 -12.77 52.80
C LEU A 489 0.34 -11.33 52.46
N VAL A 490 1.25 -10.36 52.64
CA VAL A 490 1.02 -8.95 52.31
C VAL A 490 0.73 -8.78 50.81
N ALA A 491 1.52 -9.41 49.94
CA ALA A 491 1.29 -9.35 48.50
C ALA A 491 -0.06 -9.93 48.09
N THR A 492 -0.47 -11.04 48.72
CA THR A 492 -1.77 -11.68 48.47
C THR A 492 -2.93 -10.76 48.88
N LEU A 493 -2.86 -10.15 50.07
CA LEU A 493 -3.85 -9.19 50.55
C LEU A 493 -3.92 -7.94 49.66
N GLN A 494 -2.77 -7.42 49.21
CA GLN A 494 -2.72 -6.29 48.29
C GLN A 494 -3.30 -6.62 46.92
N SER A 495 -3.09 -7.83 46.42
CA SER A 495 -3.67 -8.29 45.15
C SER A 495 -5.19 -8.45 45.26
N ALA A 496 -5.69 -9.01 46.37
CA ALA A 496 -7.12 -9.14 46.61
C ALA A 496 -7.81 -7.76 46.66
N ALA A 497 -7.22 -6.79 47.37
CA ALA A 497 -7.73 -5.43 47.44
C ALA A 497 -7.78 -4.73 46.06
N LYS A 498 -6.79 -4.98 45.18
CA LYS A 498 -6.79 -4.44 43.81
C LYS A 498 -7.83 -5.08 42.90
N SER A 499 -8.11 -6.38 43.08
CA SER A 499 -9.12 -7.09 42.30
C SER A 499 -10.52 -6.56 42.58
N GLU A 500 -10.87 -6.30 43.84
CA GLU A 500 -12.19 -5.73 44.20
C GLU A 500 -12.38 -4.30 43.67
N MET A 501 -11.31 -3.49 43.56
CA MET A 501 -11.39 -2.15 42.97
C MET A 501 -11.57 -2.16 41.45
N ALA A 502 -11.15 -3.23 40.76
CA ALA A 502 -11.33 -3.40 39.33
C ALA A 502 -12.71 -3.95 38.96
N ASP A 503 -13.35 -4.71 39.86
CA ASP A 503 -14.73 -5.20 39.68
C ASP A 503 -15.80 -4.17 40.10
N ALA A 504 -15.41 -3.11 40.83
CA ALA A 504 -16.28 -2.02 41.27
C ALA A 504 -16.22 -0.76 40.39
N ALA A 505 -15.37 -0.75 39.36
CA ALA A 505 -15.22 0.30 38.35
C ALA A 505 -15.71 -0.19 36.99
#